data_AF-B8CX56-F1
#
_entry.id   AF-B8CX56-F1
#
_cell.length_a   1.000
_cell.length_b   1.000
_cell.length_c   1.000
_cell.angle_alpha   90.00
_cell.angle_beta   90.00
_cell.angle_gamma   90.00
#
_symmetry.space_group_name_H-M   'P 1'
#
loop_
_entity.id
_entity.type
_entity.pdbx_description
1 polymer ?
#
loop_
_entity_poly.entity_id
_entity_poly.type
_entity_poly.pdbx_seq_one_letter_code
_entity_poly.pdbx_strand_id
1 'polypeptide(L)'
;MRREQLQELSKWTGFVGIVTIIFGVIATIFGLFQFVIGAIPGIVTIVVGVKLRNAKKAADRMLRPGGEENPEADTYDLFENLNSYFKIQGILLIIYLVLLGISIIAGIALMGTVFSSF
;
A
#
# COMPACT_ATOMS: atom_id res chain seq x y z
N MET A 1 20.58 -12.19 5.91
CA MET A 1 20.49 -10.84 5.33
C MET A 1 21.66 -10.01 5.85
N ARG A 2 22.31 -9.16 5.04
CA ARG A 2 23.37 -8.28 5.58
C ARG A 2 22.73 -7.17 6.42
N ARG A 3 23.38 -6.76 7.52
CA ARG A 3 22.86 -5.71 8.42
C ARG A 3 22.55 -4.40 7.67
N GLU A 4 23.38 -4.03 6.71
CA GLU A 4 23.18 -2.85 5.84
C GLU A 4 21.87 -2.95 5.05
N GLN A 5 21.60 -4.10 4.42
CA GLN A 5 20.36 -4.33 3.65
C GLN A 5 19.13 -4.27 4.55
N LEU A 6 19.24 -4.75 5.79
CA LEU A 6 18.16 -4.72 6.77
C LEU A 6 17.91 -3.29 7.28
N GLN A 7 18.95 -2.47 7.43
CA GLN A 7 18.83 -1.04 7.74
C GLN A 7 18.17 -0.26 6.61
N GLU A 8 18.57 -0.52 5.37
CA GLU A 8 17.93 0.09 4.19
C GLU A 8 16.46 -0.31 4.11
N LEU A 9 16.15 -1.59 4.30
CA LEU A 9 14.78 -2.09 4.32
C LEU A 9 13.95 -1.40 5.42
N SER A 10 14.46 -1.32 6.65
CA SER A 10 13.78 -0.61 7.74
C SER A 10 13.46 0.85 7.38
N LYS A 11 14.45 1.58 6.83
CA LYS A 11 14.26 2.98 6.42
C LYS A 11 13.19 3.12 5.34
N TRP A 12 13.29 2.32 4.28
CA TRP A 12 12.36 2.37 3.14
C TRP A 12 10.96 1.95 3.52
N THR A 13 10.80 0.80 4.16
CA THR A 13 9.51 0.29 4.64
C THR A 13 8.89 1.28 5.63
N GLY A 14 9.71 1.91 6.48
CA GLY A 14 9.25 2.94 7.40
C GLY A 14 8.76 4.22 6.73
N PHE A 15 9.52 4.72 5.76
CA PHE A 15 9.18 5.92 4.98
C PHE A 15 7.91 5.68 4.15
N VAL A 16 7.90 4.63 3.33
CA VAL A 16 6.75 4.28 2.48
C VAL A 16 5.53 4.03 3.35
N GLY A 17 5.65 3.34 4.49
CA GLY A 17 4.53 3.12 5.40
C GLY A 17 3.88 4.40 5.92
N ILE A 18 4.67 5.40 6.32
CA ILE A 18 4.15 6.70 6.76
C ILE A 18 3.45 7.41 5.61
N VAL A 19 4.11 7.50 4.46
CA VAL A 19 3.59 8.19 3.28
C VAL A 19 2.27 7.54 2.82
N THR A 20 2.20 6.21 2.77
CA THR A 20 0.99 5.46 2.44
C THR A 20 -0.14 5.74 3.44
N ILE A 21 0.13 5.80 4.75
CA ILE A 21 -0.89 6.15 5.75
C ILE A 21 -1.40 7.57 5.52
N ILE A 22 -0.52 8.55 5.29
CA ILE A 22 -0.91 9.95 5.05
C ILE A 22 -1.83 10.04 3.82
N PHE A 23 -1.43 9.43 2.70
CA PHE A 23 -2.26 9.40 1.49
C PHE A 23 -3.59 8.66 1.72
N GLY A 24 -3.58 7.56 2.47
CA GLY A 24 -4.79 6.83 2.81
C GLY A 24 -5.77 7.65 3.65
N VAL A 25 -5.28 8.42 4.63
CA VAL A 25 -6.09 9.35 5.43
C VAL A 25 -6.70 10.43 4.55
N ILE A 26 -5.89 11.05 3.70
CA ILE A 26 -6.35 12.06 2.73
C ILE A 26 -7.44 11.46 1.83
N ALA A 27 -7.19 10.31 1.21
CA ALA A 27 -8.14 9.63 0.34
C ALA A 27 -9.42 9.22 1.07
N THR A 28 -9.34 8.81 2.35
CA THR A 28 -10.51 8.49 3.16
C THR A 28 -11.37 9.73 3.41
N ILE A 29 -10.74 10.87 3.76
CA ILE A 29 -11.44 12.13 3.99
C ILE A 29 -12.13 12.59 2.71
N PHE A 30 -11.42 12.65 1.58
CA PHE A 30 -12.00 13.03 0.30
C PHE A 30 -13.09 12.05 -0.17
N GLY A 31 -12.87 10.75 0.03
CA GLY A 31 -13.80 9.69 -0.30
C GLY A 31 -15.11 9.76 0.48
N LEU A 32 -15.08 10.20 1.74
CA LEU A 32 -16.30 10.42 2.54
C LEU A 32 -17.20 11.50 1.94
N PHE A 33 -16.63 12.54 1.31
CA PHE A 33 -17.41 13.57 0.63
C PHE A 33 -18.05 13.10 -0.68
N GLN A 34 -17.50 12.05 -1.32
CA GLN A 34 -17.90 11.55 -2.63
C GLN A 34 -18.79 10.29 -2.58
N PHE A 35 -19.56 10.10 -1.49
CA PHE A 35 -20.30 8.89 -1.05
C PHE A 35 -19.45 7.94 -0.18
N VAL A 36 -20.04 7.39 0.90
CA VAL A 36 -19.41 6.50 1.91
C VAL A 36 -18.58 5.36 1.29
N ILE A 37 -18.96 4.88 0.10
CA ILE A 37 -18.25 3.84 -0.65
C ILE A 37 -16.84 4.28 -1.06
N GLY A 38 -16.63 5.58 -1.35
CA GLY A 38 -15.34 6.16 -1.71
C GLY A 38 -14.31 6.18 -0.57
N ALA A 39 -14.73 5.99 0.68
CA ALA A 39 -13.82 5.91 1.83
C ALA A 39 -13.08 4.55 1.91
N ILE A 40 -13.67 3.48 1.37
CA ILE A 40 -13.16 2.11 1.48
C ILE A 40 -11.72 1.97 0.95
N PRO A 41 -11.39 2.45 -0.27
CA PRO A 41 -10.01 2.37 -0.78
C PRO A 41 -9.01 3.12 0.11
N GLY A 42 -9.42 4.24 0.70
CA GLY A 42 -8.59 5.01 1.64
C GLY A 42 -8.27 4.22 2.90
N ILE A 43 -9.27 3.56 3.50
CA ILE A 43 -9.09 2.71 4.69
C ILE A 43 -8.15 1.54 4.38
N VAL A 44 -8.33 0.87 3.24
CA VAL A 44 -7.43 -0.22 2.81
C VAL A 44 -6.00 0.30 2.69
N THR A 45 -5.81 1.48 2.11
CA THR A 45 -4.48 2.10 1.96
C THR A 45 -3.84 2.35 3.33
N ILE A 46 -4.60 2.81 4.34
CA ILE A 46 -4.10 2.97 5.71
C ILE A 46 -3.65 1.63 6.29
N VAL A 47 -4.48 0.58 6.18
CA VAL A 47 -4.16 -0.77 6.70
C VAL A 47 -2.85 -1.31 6.11
N VAL A 48 -2.66 -1.11 4.81
CA VAL A 48 -1.46 -1.52 4.08
C VAL A 48 -0.22 -0.74 4.55
N GLY A 49 -0.36 0.57 4.79
CA GLY A 49 0.70 1.38 5.37
C GLY A 49 1.06 0.98 6.81
N VAL A 50 0.08 0.55 7.61
CA VAL A 50 0.32 -0.01 8.96
C VAL A 50 1.13 -1.31 8.89
N LYS A 51 0.87 -2.18 7.90
CA LYS A 51 1.68 -3.40 7.69
C LYS A 51 3.14 -3.09 7.39
N LEU A 52 3.42 -2.07 6.56
CA LEU A 52 4.79 -1.58 6.37
C LEU A 52 5.42 -1.07 7.67
N ARG A 53 4.66 -0.35 8.50
CA ARG A 53 5.15 0.11 9.81
C ARG A 53 5.48 -1.05 10.75
N ASN A 54 4.72 -2.15 10.69
CA ASN A 54 5.00 -3.34 11.47
C ASN A 54 6.23 -4.09 10.96
N ALA A 55 6.40 -4.21 9.63
CA ALA A 55 7.60 -4.73 9.01
C ALA A 55 8.85 -3.92 9.42
N LYS A 56 8.76 -2.57 9.45
CA LYS A 56 9.82 -1.71 9.99
C LYS A 56 10.18 -2.07 11.43
N LYS A 57 9.18 -2.20 12.30
CA LYS A 57 9.39 -2.54 13.72
C LYS A 57 10.12 -3.87 13.87
N ALA A 58 9.75 -4.89 13.09
CA ALA A 58 10.45 -6.17 13.07
C ALA A 58 11.92 -6.01 12.64
N ALA A 59 12.18 -5.29 11.54
CA ALA A 59 13.54 -5.00 11.09
C ALA A 59 14.36 -4.20 12.13
N ASP A 60 13.74 -3.25 12.84
CA ASP A 60 14.41 -2.47 13.90
C ASP A 60 14.76 -3.34 15.12
N ARG A 61 13.94 -4.34 15.47
CA ARG A 61 14.26 -5.30 16.54
C ARG A 61 15.48 -6.15 16.19
N MET A 62 15.54 -6.64 14.96
CA MET A 62 16.69 -7.40 14.43
C MET A 62 18.00 -6.60 14.39
N LEU A 63 17.91 -5.28 14.25
CA LEU A 63 19.07 -4.39 14.22
C LEU A 63 19.57 -3.97 15.62
N ARG A 64 18.84 -4.30 16.68
CA ARG A 64 19.12 -3.81 18.03
C ARG A 64 20.39 -4.47 18.59
N PRO A 65 21.36 -3.70 19.12
CA PRO A 65 22.54 -4.27 19.76
C PRO A 65 22.14 -4.92 21.08
N GLY A 66 22.47 -6.22 21.26
CA GLY A 66 22.14 -6.98 22.47
C GLY A 66 21.45 -8.33 22.24
N GLY A 67 21.11 -8.66 20.99
CA GLY A 67 20.57 -9.98 20.63
C GLY A 67 19.08 -9.90 20.31
N GLU A 68 18.73 -10.47 19.17
CA GLU A 68 17.36 -10.87 18.86
C GLU A 68 16.93 -11.86 19.96
N GLU A 69 15.94 -11.51 20.78
CA GLU A 69 15.34 -12.49 21.72
C GLU A 69 14.81 -13.71 20.95
N ASN A 70 14.40 -13.49 19.68
CA ASN A 70 13.94 -14.54 18.78
C ASN A 70 14.16 -14.19 17.28
N PRO A 71 15.33 -14.51 16.70
CA PRO A 71 15.70 -14.20 15.31
C PRO A 71 14.68 -14.66 14.27
N GLU A 72 14.14 -15.87 14.50
CA GLU A 72 13.25 -16.54 13.58
C GLU A 72 11.87 -15.88 13.60
N ALA A 73 11.36 -15.54 14.79
CA ALA A 73 10.10 -14.83 14.94
C ALA A 73 10.14 -13.44 14.31
N ASP A 74 11.22 -12.68 14.52
CA ASP A 74 11.35 -11.34 13.93
C ASP A 74 11.47 -11.39 12.39
N THR A 75 12.18 -12.38 11.87
CA THR A 75 12.26 -12.61 10.42
C THR A 75 10.89 -12.99 9.85
N TYR A 76 10.17 -13.88 10.54
CA TYR A 76 8.81 -14.27 10.15
C TYR A 76 7.86 -13.07 10.14
N ASP A 77 7.83 -12.27 11.21
CA ASP A 77 7.03 -11.04 11.32
C ASP A 77 7.31 -10.07 10.17
N LEU A 78 8.59 -9.88 9.84
CA LEU A 78 9.02 -9.00 8.74
C LEU A 78 8.42 -9.48 7.42
N PHE A 79 8.62 -10.74 7.07
CA PHE A 79 8.16 -11.29 5.80
C PHE A 79 6.64 -11.45 5.75
N GLU A 80 5.98 -11.76 6.85
CA GLU A 80 4.52 -11.85 6.90
C GLU A 80 3.87 -10.50 6.60
N ASN A 81 4.37 -9.43 7.24
CA ASN A 81 3.87 -8.08 7.02
C ASN A 81 4.14 -7.59 5.59
N LEU A 82 5.35 -7.86 5.04
CA LEU A 82 5.69 -7.54 3.66
C LEU A 82 4.85 -8.35 2.66
N ASN A 83 4.67 -9.65 2.88
CA ASN A 83 3.85 -10.50 2.03
C ASN A 83 2.40 -10.01 2.01
N SER A 84 1.85 -9.68 3.17
CA SER A 84 0.49 -9.14 3.25
C SER A 84 0.38 -7.77 2.57
N TYR A 85 1.39 -6.90 2.68
CA TYR A 85 1.47 -5.65 1.91
C TYR A 85 1.44 -5.91 0.40
N PHE A 86 2.32 -6.77 -0.11
CA PHE A 86 2.42 -7.05 -1.55
C PHE A 86 1.17 -7.75 -2.10
N LYS A 87 0.54 -8.65 -1.33
CA LYS A 87 -0.73 -9.28 -1.72
C LYS A 87 -1.84 -8.26 -1.90
N ILE A 88 -2.02 -7.35 -0.93
CA ILE A 88 -3.07 -6.33 -1.02
C ILE A 88 -2.77 -5.37 -2.16
N GLN A 89 -1.52 -4.90 -2.30
CA GLN A 89 -1.12 -4.03 -3.41
C GLN A 89 -1.28 -4.71 -4.78
N GLY A 90 -0.95 -6.00 -4.88
CA GLY A 90 -1.14 -6.77 -6.11
C GLY A 90 -2.61 -6.88 -6.50
N ILE A 91 -3.50 -7.13 -5.54
CA ILE A 91 -4.95 -7.18 -5.78
C ILE A 91 -5.47 -5.80 -6.21
N LEU A 92 -5.09 -4.74 -5.50
CA LEU A 92 -5.48 -3.36 -5.85
C LEU A 92 -4.98 -2.96 -7.24
N LEU A 93 -3.74 -3.34 -7.60
CA LEU A 93 -3.19 -3.09 -8.92
C LEU A 93 -4.03 -3.75 -10.01
N ILE A 94 -4.43 -5.01 -9.83
CA ILE A 94 -5.31 -5.70 -10.78
C ILE A 94 -6.65 -4.96 -10.93
N ILE A 95 -7.26 -4.56 -9.81
CA ILE A 95 -8.51 -3.79 -9.82
C ILE A 95 -8.35 -2.48 -10.58
N TYR A 96 -7.27 -1.72 -10.33
CA TYR A 96 -7.00 -0.47 -11.03
C TYR A 96 -6.79 -0.68 -12.53
N LEU A 97 -6.08 -1.74 -12.95
CA LEU A 97 -5.88 -2.05 -14.37
C LEU A 97 -7.21 -2.35 -15.08
N VAL A 98 -8.11 -3.10 -14.43
CA VAL A 98 -9.44 -3.39 -14.99
C VAL A 98 -10.27 -2.11 -15.11
N LEU A 99 -10.33 -1.28 -14.06
CA LEU A 99 -11.05 -0.01 -14.10
C LEU A 99 -10.50 0.97 -15.13
N LEU A 100 -9.17 1.01 -15.29
CA LEU A 100 -8.51 1.82 -16.31
C LEU A 100 -8.92 1.38 -17.71
N GLY A 101 -8.93 0.07 -17.99
CA GLY A 101 -9.37 -0.47 -19.27
C GLY A 101 -10.82 -0.11 -19.61
N ILE A 102 -11.74 -0.26 -18.64
CA ILE A 102 -13.14 0.14 -18.80
C ILE A 102 -13.25 1.64 -19.06
N SER A 103 -12.51 2.47 -18.31
CA SER A 103 -12.53 3.93 -18.44
C SER A 103 -12.05 4.40 -19.81
N ILE A 104 -11.03 3.75 -20.38
CA ILE A 104 -10.53 4.04 -21.73
C ILE A 104 -11.61 3.73 -22.78
N ILE A 105 -12.24 2.55 -22.70
CA ILE A 105 -13.30 2.16 -23.65
C ILE A 105 -14.48 3.13 -23.56
N ALA A 106 -14.93 3.44 -22.35
CA ALA A 106 -16.01 4.40 -22.11
C ALA A 106 -15.66 5.80 -22.64
N GLY A 107 -14.43 6.27 -22.40
CA GLY A 107 -13.95 7.56 -22.89
C GLY A 107 -13.93 7.66 -24.41
N ILE A 108 -13.48 6.61 -25.11
CA ILE A 108 -13.51 6.55 -26.58
C ILE A 108 -14.95 6.57 -27.10
N ALA A 109 -15.84 5.78 -26.51
CA ALA A 109 -17.25 5.72 -26.91
C ALA A 109 -17.94 7.08 -26.73
N LEU A 110 -17.73 7.74 -25.58
CA LEU A 110 -18.26 9.07 -25.30
C LEU A 110 -17.74 10.10 -26.31
N MET A 111 -16.44 10.11 -26.59
CA MET A 111 -15.86 10.99 -27.62
C MET A 111 -16.53 10.77 -28.98
N GLY A 112 -16.72 9.52 -29.40
CA GLY A 112 -17.43 9.21 -30.65
C GLY A 112 -18.86 9.78 -30.70
N THR A 113 -19.62 9.67 -29.60
CA THR A 113 -20.97 10.26 -29.54
C THR A 113 -20.96 11.78 -29.64
N VAL A 114 -20.03 12.44 -28.94
CA VAL A 114 -19.89 13.90 -28.97
C VAL A 114 -19.52 14.37 -30.37
N PHE A 115 -18.55 13.73 -31.02
CA PHE A 115 -18.17 14.05 -32.40
C PHE A 115 -19.30 13.85 -33.41
N SER A 116 -20.15 12.84 -33.23
CA SER A 116 -21.31 12.62 -34.10
C SER A 116 -22.46 13.62 -33.92
N SER A 117 -22.41 14.43 -32.85
CA SER A 117 -23.43 15.41 -32.51
C SER A 117 -23.10 16.85 -32.92
N PHE A 118 -21.90 17.10 -33.45
CA PHE A 118 -21.47 18.35 -34.09
C PHE A 118 -21.60 18.26 -35.61
#